data_AF-A0A7G9RDQ8-F1
#
_entry.id   AF-A0A7G9RDQ8-F1
#
_cell.length_a   1.000
_cell.length_b   1.000
_cell.length_c   1.000
_cell.angle_alpha   90.00
_cell.angle_beta   90.00
_cell.angle_gamma   90.00
#
_symmetry.space_group_name_H-M   'P 1'
#
loop_
_entity.id
_entity.type
_entity.pdbx_description
1 polymer ?
#
loop_
_entity_poly.entity_id
_entity_poly.type
_entity_poly.pdbx_seq_one_letter_code
_entity_poly.pdbx_strand_id
1 'polypeptide(L)'
;MAEDPPRRYPQTIGGVIFLGVVAIVGIGIGIIVAGPWRTGLTWMGAGMLVGAAARAVLSEHGAGMLRVRRRWADVLMLTVAGVALIVLAIIVPEQPL
;
A
#
# COMPACT_ATOMS: atom_id res chain seq x y z
N MET A 1 1.69 41.18 -3.05
CA MET A 1 1.41 39.77 -3.43
C MET A 1 2.57 38.95 -2.92
N ALA A 2 2.45 38.35 -1.73
CA ALA A 2 3.44 37.40 -1.23
C ALA A 2 2.99 36.02 -1.70
N GLU A 3 3.78 35.40 -2.56
CA GLU A 3 3.55 34.05 -3.05
C GLU A 3 3.82 33.08 -1.89
N ASP A 4 2.78 32.42 -1.39
CA ASP A 4 2.90 31.44 -0.30
C ASP A 4 3.76 30.29 -0.83
N PRO A 5 4.89 29.91 -0.19
CA PRO A 5 5.80 28.92 -0.74
C PRO A 5 5.08 27.57 -0.95
N PRO A 6 5.40 26.82 -2.02
CA PRO A 6 4.73 25.56 -2.32
C PRO A 6 4.88 24.61 -1.14
N ARG A 7 3.77 24.33 -0.46
CA ARG A 7 3.71 23.42 0.70
C ARG A 7 4.12 22.01 0.26
N ARG A 8 5.42 21.71 0.39
CA ARG A 8 6.04 20.43 0.02
C ARG A 8 5.73 19.27 0.99
N TYR A 9 4.96 19.51 2.06
CA TYR A 9 4.70 18.51 3.09
C TYR A 9 3.20 18.18 3.19
N PRO A 10 2.80 16.90 3.03
CA PRO A 10 1.42 16.50 3.21
C PRO A 10 1.09 16.50 4.71
N GLN A 11 0.42 17.55 5.19
CA GLN A 11 -0.02 17.68 6.60
C GLN A 11 -1.40 17.06 6.88
N THR A 12 -1.81 16.07 6.11
CA THR A 12 -3.00 15.26 6.42
C THR A 12 -2.55 13.91 6.97
N ILE A 13 -3.24 13.40 7.99
CA ILE A 13 -2.99 12.07 8.58
C ILE A 13 -2.89 10.98 7.50
N GLY A 14 -3.69 11.10 6.43
CA GLY A 14 -3.62 10.21 5.27
C GLY A 14 -2.30 10.26 4.50
N GLY A 15 -1.65 11.42 4.40
CA GLY A 15 -0.35 11.57 3.75
C GLY A 15 0.77 10.85 4.49
N VAL A 16 0.79 10.92 5.83
CA VAL A 16 1.77 10.19 6.66
C VAL A 16 1.57 8.68 6.51
N ILE A 17 0.31 8.22 6.56
CA ILE A 17 -0.01 6.80 6.38
C ILE A 17 0.41 6.32 4.98
N PHE A 18 0.14 7.12 3.94
CA PHE A 18 0.55 6.83 2.58
C PHE A 18 2.07 6.70 2.47
N LEU A 19 2.84 7.65 3.01
CA LEU A 19 4.30 7.59 3.01
C LEU A 19 4.82 6.36 3.78
N GLY A 20 4.18 5.98 4.89
CA GLY A 20 4.50 4.75 5.62
C GLY A 20 4.29 3.50 4.77
N VAL A 21 3.15 3.39 4.06
CA VAL A 21 2.87 2.27 3.15
C VAL A 21 3.90 2.21 2.01
N VAL A 22 4.21 3.35 1.40
CA VAL A 22 5.24 3.45 0.34
C VAL A 22 6.60 3.00 0.85
N ALA A 23 6.99 3.42 2.06
CA ALA A 23 8.25 3.00 2.68
C ALA A 23 8.30 1.49 2.92
N ILE A 24 7.22 0.89 3.45
CA ILE A 24 7.11 -0.57 3.66
C ILE A 24 7.28 -1.33 2.35
N VAL A 25 6.61 -0.89 1.29
CA VAL A 25 6.72 -1.51 -0.05
C VAL A 25 8.14 -1.35 -0.60
N GLY A 26 8.76 -0.17 -0.44
CA GLY A 26 10.14 0.10 -0.84
C GLY A 26 11.15 -0.80 -0.13
N ILE A 27 10.98 -1.03 1.18
CA ILE A 27 11.77 -2.00 1.95
C ILE A 27 11.58 -3.41 1.38
N GLY A 28 10.34 -3.82 1.11
CA GLY A 28 10.05 -5.11 0.50
C GLY A 28 10.76 -5.32 -0.84
N ILE A 29 10.75 -4.30 -1.71
CA ILE A 29 11.48 -4.32 -2.98
C ILE A 29 13.00 -4.48 -2.74
N GLY A 30 13.56 -3.71 -1.80
CA GLY A 30 14.99 -3.85 -1.44
C GLY A 30 15.35 -5.25 -0.98
N ILE A 31 14.49 -5.90 -0.20
CA ILE A 31 14.67 -7.28 0.27
C ILE A 31 14.59 -8.26 -0.91
N ILE A 32 13.67 -8.07 -1.86
CA ILE A 32 13.59 -8.91 -3.07
C ILE A 32 14.90 -8.84 -3.85
N VAL A 33 15.42 -7.63 -4.09
CA VAL A 33 16.67 -7.41 -4.82
C VAL A 33 17.87 -8.04 -4.07
N ALA A 34 17.84 -8.08 -2.74
CA ALA A 34 18.88 -8.69 -1.91
C ALA A 34 18.85 -10.23 -1.92
N GLY A 35 17.81 -10.88 -2.46
CA GLY A 35 17.71 -12.33 -2.58
C GLY A 35 16.57 -13.00 -1.80
N PRO A 36 16.26 -12.60 -0.54
CA PRO A 36 15.15 -13.15 0.25
C PRO A 36 13.75 -12.75 -0.27
N TRP A 37 13.42 -13.13 -1.50
CA TRP A 37 12.23 -12.69 -2.22
C TRP A 37 10.93 -12.99 -1.46
N ARG A 38 10.82 -14.11 -0.73
CA ARG A 38 9.66 -14.43 0.13
C ARG A 38 9.43 -13.39 1.21
N THR A 39 10.51 -13.00 1.90
CA THR A 39 10.47 -11.98 2.93
C THR A 39 10.05 -10.65 2.30
N GLY A 40 10.64 -10.29 1.16
CA GLY A 40 10.30 -9.06 0.46
C GLY A 40 8.84 -9.01 -0.01
N LEU A 41 8.29 -10.11 -0.54
CA LEU A 41 6.87 -10.23 -0.88
C LEU A 41 5.95 -10.13 0.35
N THR A 42 6.37 -10.67 1.49
CA THR A 42 5.61 -10.56 2.74
C THR A 42 5.56 -9.11 3.22
N TRP A 43 6.68 -8.38 3.12
CA TRP A 43 6.72 -6.93 3.41
C TRP A 43 5.83 -6.13 2.46
N MET A 44 5.89 -6.40 1.15
CA MET A 44 5.02 -5.74 0.18
C MET A 44 3.54 -6.03 0.45
N GLY A 45 3.19 -7.29 0.71
CA GLY A 45 1.83 -7.70 1.04
C GLY A 45 1.32 -7.05 2.31
N ALA A 46 2.13 -7.02 3.37
CA ALA A 46 1.80 -6.33 4.62
C ALA A 46 1.56 -4.83 4.40
N GLY A 47 2.39 -4.16 3.60
CA GLY A 47 2.21 -2.75 3.24
C GLY A 47 0.88 -2.50 2.53
N MET A 48 0.50 -3.36 1.58
CA MET A 48 -0.79 -3.28 0.88
C MET A 48 -1.97 -3.48 1.84
N LEU A 49 -1.87 -4.41 2.80
CA LEU A 49 -2.91 -4.62 3.81
C LEU A 49 -3.06 -3.43 4.77
N VAL A 50 -1.95 -2.82 5.18
CA VAL A 50 -1.96 -1.56 5.96
C VAL A 50 -2.64 -0.45 5.16
N GLY A 51 -2.32 -0.33 3.87
CA GLY A 51 -2.98 0.63 2.97
C GLY A 51 -4.49 0.37 2.84
N ALA A 52 -4.90 -0.90 2.70
CA ALA A 52 -6.31 -1.30 2.65
C ALA A 52 -7.03 -0.93 3.95
N ALA A 53 -6.44 -1.22 5.11
CA ALA A 53 -7.01 -0.90 6.42
C ALA A 53 -7.13 0.61 6.62
N ALA A 54 -6.08 1.37 6.30
CA ALA A 54 -6.11 2.83 6.34
C ALA A 54 -7.22 3.38 5.45
N ARG A 55 -7.37 2.84 4.24
CA ARG A 55 -8.41 3.25 3.31
C ARG A 55 -9.81 2.89 3.79
N ALA A 56 -9.96 1.75 4.47
CA ALA A 56 -11.20 1.30 5.10
C ALA A 56 -11.58 2.12 6.34
N VAL A 57 -10.64 2.83 6.96
CA VAL A 57 -10.88 3.74 8.10
C VAL A 57 -11.10 5.18 7.66
N LEU A 58 -10.31 5.72 6.72
CA LEU A 58 -10.49 7.09 6.22
C LEU A 58 -11.71 7.18 5.28
N SER A 59 -12.83 7.71 5.75
CA SER A 59 -14.07 7.84 4.96
C SER A 59 -14.01 9.07 4.04
N GLU A 60 -14.33 8.88 2.76
CA GLU A 60 -14.53 9.97 1.82
C GLU A 60 -15.92 10.56 2.05
N HIS A 61 -15.96 11.68 2.76
CA HIS A 61 -17.16 12.47 2.94
C HIS A 61 -17.60 13.04 1.59
N GLY A 62 -18.72 12.51 1.07
CA GLY A 62 -19.52 13.13 0.02
C GLY A 62 -19.04 12.84 -1.40
N ALA A 63 -19.63 11.84 -2.05
CA ALA A 63 -19.39 11.61 -3.47
C ALA A 63 -20.67 11.25 -4.22
N GLY A 64 -21.49 12.28 -4.47
CA GLY A 64 -22.60 12.24 -5.43
C GLY A 64 -22.17 12.08 -6.89
N MET A 65 -20.86 12.01 -7.20
CA MET A 65 -20.36 11.88 -8.58
C MET A 65 -19.09 11.01 -8.76
N LEU A 66 -18.63 10.27 -7.72
CA LEU A 66 -17.56 9.24 -7.81
C LEU A 66 -18.09 7.82 -7.52
N ARG A 67 -19.35 7.54 -7.86
CA ARG A 67 -20.02 6.25 -7.59
C ARG A 67 -19.33 5.04 -8.27
N VAL A 68 -18.46 5.27 -9.25
CA VAL A 68 -17.77 4.23 -10.05
C VAL A 68 -16.51 3.70 -9.37
N ARG A 69 -15.62 4.56 -8.87
CA ARG A 69 -14.44 4.13 -8.08
C ARG A 69 -14.80 4.10 -6.60
N ARG A 70 -15.68 3.17 -6.23
CA ARG A 70 -16.04 2.95 -4.82
C ARG A 70 -14.74 2.76 -4.02
N ARG A 71 -14.62 3.45 -2.89
CA ARG A 71 -13.64 3.16 -1.82
C ARG A 71 -13.46 1.65 -1.58
N TRP A 72 -14.55 0.90 -1.66
CA TRP A 72 -14.57 -0.55 -1.57
C TRP A 72 -13.76 -1.27 -2.65
N ALA A 73 -13.76 -0.78 -3.89
CA ALA A 73 -12.93 -1.36 -4.96
C ALA A 73 -11.44 -1.18 -4.64
N ASP A 74 -11.04 -0.04 -4.09
CA ASP A 74 -9.67 0.25 -3.68
C ASP A 74 -9.24 -0.64 -2.50
N VAL A 75 -10.06 -0.71 -1.46
CA VAL A 75 -9.85 -1.62 -0.31
C VAL A 75 -9.78 -3.08 -0.76
N LEU A 76 -10.69 -3.50 -1.63
CA LEU A 76 -10.71 -4.86 -2.16
C LEU A 76 -9.46 -5.16 -2.98
N MET A 77 -9.07 -4.25 -3.88
CA MET A 77 -7.90 -4.43 -4.74
C MET A 77 -6.61 -4.52 -3.91
N LEU A 78 -6.43 -3.63 -2.93
CA LEU A 78 -5.28 -3.67 -2.03
C LEU A 78 -5.28 -4.92 -1.14
N THR A 79 -6.46 -5.34 -0.66
CA THR A 79 -6.59 -6.56 0.15
C THR A 79 -6.27 -7.81 -0.68
N VAL A 80 -6.86 -7.94 -1.86
CA VAL A 80 -6.64 -9.08 -2.76
C VAL A 80 -5.17 -9.13 -3.18
N ALA A 81 -4.58 -8.00 -3.59
CA ALA A 81 -3.18 -7.95 -3.95
C ALA A 81 -2.28 -8.31 -2.75
N GLY A 82 -2.51 -7.72 -1.58
CA GLY A 82 -1.71 -7.97 -0.38
C GLY A 82 -1.77 -9.43 0.08
N VAL A 83 -2.97 -10.01 0.12
CA VAL A 83 -3.16 -11.44 0.42
C VAL A 83 -2.49 -12.30 -0.65
N ALA A 84 -2.67 -12.00 -1.93
CA ALA A 84 -2.08 -12.78 -3.01
C ALA A 84 -0.56 -12.83 -2.92
N LEU A 85 0.12 -11.71 -2.59
CA LEU A 85 1.58 -11.69 -2.42
C LEU A 85 2.05 -12.55 -1.24
N ILE A 86 1.34 -12.47 -0.10
CA ILE A 86 1.67 -13.30 1.08
C ILE A 86 1.44 -14.78 0.78
N VAL A 87 0.31 -15.10 0.15
CA VAL A 87 -0.03 -16.46 -0.27
C VAL A 87 1.00 -16.99 -1.27
N LEU A 88 1.40 -16.20 -2.26
CA LEU A 88 2.47 -16.54 -3.19
C LEU A 88 3.79 -16.85 -2.46
N ALA A 89 4.16 -16.01 -1.49
CA ALA A 89 5.36 -16.20 -0.68
C ALA A 89 5.33 -17.46 0.19
N ILE A 90 4.15 -18.02 0.47
CA ILE A 90 3.97 -19.24 1.25
C ILE A 90 3.93 -20.49 0.35
N ILE A 91 3.16 -20.46 -0.73
CA ILE A 91 2.84 -21.68 -1.50
C ILE A 91 3.94 -22.06 -2.48
N VAL A 92 4.60 -21.09 -3.11
CA VAL A 92 5.64 -21.38 -4.11
C VAL A 92 6.78 -22.11 -3.41
N PRO A 93 7.22 -23.31 -3.84
CA PRO A 93 8.33 -24.02 -3.23
C PRO A 93 9.68 -23.41 -3.64
N GLU A 94 10.69 -23.54 -2.78
CA GLU A 94 12.05 -23.16 -3.18
C GLU A 94 12.49 -24.06 -4.32
N GLN A 95 12.89 -23.43 -5.42
CA GLN A 95 13.44 -24.18 -6.54
C GLN A 95 14.85 -24.61 -6.16
N PRO A 96 15.21 -25.90 -6.33
CA PRO A 96 16.61 -26.30 -6.18
C PRO A 96 17.46 -25.51 -7.17
N LEU A 97 18.59 -24.99 -6.69
CA LEU A 97 19.62 -24.34 -7.50
C LEU A 97 20.40 -25.37 -8.32
#